data_AF-A0A929L4W3-F1
#
_entry.id   AF-A0A929L4W3-F1
#
_cell.length_a   1.000
_cell.length_b   1.000
_cell.length_c   1.000
_cell.angle_alpha   90.00
_cell.angle_beta   90.00
_cell.angle_gamma   90.00
#
_symmetry.space_group_name_H-M   'P 1'
#
loop_
_entity.id
_entity.type
_entity.pdbx_description
1 polymer ?
#
loop_
_entity_poly.entity_id
_entity_poly.type
_entity_poly.pdbx_seq_one_letter_code
_entity_poly.pdbx_strand_id
1 'polypeptide(L)'
;MSVKLVNPFDDKELLNTLKEFGFDLKKDIKDTELGQSGYNELMQDLSFDLENCKFGAKLHQHENGTLVAYKIRHKDSNRSIGKSKAYRIIYIVYLTEEIAFICHIYHKVSGKKPKSDLSQSEKDNLNALIDALAQQEE
;
A
#
# COMPACT_ATOMS: atom_id res chain seq x y z
N MET A 1 6.90 17.65 6.29
CA MET A 1 5.68 17.44 5.49
C MET A 1 4.91 16.32 6.16
N SER A 2 3.69 16.57 6.61
CA SER A 2 2.90 15.57 7.33
C SER A 2 1.91 14.97 6.34
N VAL A 3 2.04 13.69 6.02
CA VAL A 3 1.16 13.04 5.06
C VAL A 3 0.03 12.31 5.79
N LYS A 4 -1.22 12.65 5.47
CA LYS A 4 -2.41 12.04 6.07
C LYS A 4 -2.73 10.72 5.38
N LEU A 5 -2.80 9.63 6.15
CA LEU A 5 -3.25 8.35 5.64
C LEU A 5 -4.78 8.31 5.55
N VAL A 6 -5.30 8.13 4.34
CA VAL A 6 -6.72 7.89 4.04
C VAL A 6 -6.94 6.39 3.93
N ASN A 7 -8.09 5.93 4.43
CA ASN A 7 -8.49 4.53 4.36
C ASN A 7 -9.24 4.26 3.05
N PRO A 8 -8.71 3.44 2.13
CA PRO A 8 -9.39 3.11 0.88
C PRO A 8 -10.79 2.52 1.08
N PHE A 9 -11.06 1.85 2.19
CA PHE A 9 -12.39 1.25 2.43
C PHE A 9 -13.52 2.27 2.58
N ASP A 10 -13.18 3.53 2.84
CA ASP A 10 -14.16 4.62 2.96
C ASP A 10 -14.50 5.24 1.59
N ASP A 11 -13.76 4.88 0.54
CA ASP A 11 -13.95 5.35 -0.83
C ASP A 11 -14.13 4.17 -1.80
N LYS A 12 -15.37 3.98 -2.27
CA LYS A 12 -15.72 2.89 -3.19
C LYS A 12 -15.13 3.09 -4.58
N GLU A 13 -15.01 4.33 -5.05
CA GLU A 13 -14.48 4.62 -6.37
C GLU A 13 -12.99 4.32 -6.40
N LEU A 14 -12.25 4.78 -5.39
CA LEU A 14 -10.83 4.45 -5.22
C LEU A 14 -10.61 2.92 -5.19
N LEU A 15 -11.40 2.17 -4.42
CA LEU A 15 -11.28 0.71 -4.41
C LEU A 15 -11.54 0.05 -5.77
N ASN A 16 -12.48 0.57 -6.54
CA ASN A 16 -12.76 0.06 -7.88
C ASN A 16 -11.61 0.37 -8.83
N THR A 17 -11.09 1.60 -8.80
CA THR A 17 -9.89 2.00 -9.56
C THR A 17 -8.73 1.07 -9.24
N LEU A 18 -8.38 0.88 -7.97
CA LEU A 18 -7.31 -0.05 -7.56
C LEU A 18 -7.50 -1.46 -8.14
N LYS A 19 -8.75 -1.94 -8.12
CA LYS A 19 -9.10 -3.27 -8.61
C LYS A 19 -8.97 -3.41 -10.12
N GLU A 20 -9.26 -2.36 -10.89
CA GLU A 20 -9.06 -2.34 -12.35
C GLU A 20 -7.59 -2.55 -12.72
N PHE A 21 -6.66 -2.05 -11.90
CA PHE A 21 -5.23 -2.29 -12.02
C PHE A 21 -4.75 -3.58 -11.31
N GLY A 22 -5.67 -4.46 -10.90
CA GLY A 22 -5.34 -5.76 -10.31
C GLY A 22 -5.00 -5.73 -8.82
N PHE A 23 -5.21 -4.62 -8.13
CA PHE A 23 -5.01 -4.50 -6.69
C PHE A 23 -6.35 -4.59 -5.95
N ASP A 24 -6.60 -5.72 -5.31
CA ASP A 24 -7.83 -5.97 -4.55
C ASP A 24 -7.52 -6.07 -3.05
N LEU A 25 -7.60 -4.94 -2.35
CA LEU A 25 -7.32 -4.87 -0.91
C LEU A 25 -8.20 -5.80 -0.07
N LYS A 26 -9.47 -6.00 -0.48
CA LYS A 26 -10.36 -6.94 0.25
C LYS A 26 -9.84 -8.36 0.13
N LYS A 27 -9.34 -8.72 -1.04
CA LYS A 27 -8.71 -10.01 -1.28
C LYS A 27 -7.36 -10.11 -0.57
N ASP A 28 -6.55 -9.07 -0.57
CA ASP A 28 -5.25 -9.04 0.10
C ASP A 28 -5.37 -9.31 1.61
N ILE A 29 -6.32 -8.64 2.29
CA ILE A 29 -6.57 -8.85 3.72
C ILE A 29 -6.96 -10.31 4.00
N LYS A 30 -7.76 -10.92 3.11
CA LYS A 30 -8.15 -12.33 3.21
C LYS A 30 -6.97 -13.26 2.93
N ASP A 31 -6.24 -13.05 1.84
CA ASP A 31 -5.14 -13.90 1.39
C ASP A 31 -3.94 -13.85 2.35
N THR A 32 -3.77 -12.76 3.10
CA THR A 32 -2.71 -12.63 4.12
C THR A 32 -3.15 -13.08 5.52
N GLU A 33 -4.45 -13.30 5.72
CA GLU A 33 -5.11 -13.58 7.01
C GLU A 33 -4.87 -12.46 8.05
N LEU A 34 -4.67 -11.21 7.58
CA LEU A 34 -4.43 -10.05 8.43
C LEU A 34 -5.65 -9.73 9.32
N GLY A 35 -6.85 -9.93 8.77
CA GLY A 35 -8.12 -9.57 9.41
C GLY A 35 -8.31 -8.05 9.58
N GLN A 36 -9.51 -7.63 10.01
CA GLN A 36 -9.83 -6.21 10.15
C GLN A 36 -9.03 -5.54 11.28
N SER A 37 -8.86 -6.22 12.41
CA SER A 37 -8.10 -5.68 13.55
C SER A 37 -6.63 -5.45 13.19
N GLY A 38 -6.00 -6.41 12.50
CA GLY A 38 -4.62 -6.28 12.04
C GLY A 38 -4.46 -5.18 10.98
N TYR A 39 -5.45 -5.01 10.11
CA TYR A 39 -5.47 -3.90 9.16
C TYR A 39 -5.56 -2.54 9.87
N ASN A 40 -6.38 -2.42 10.90
CA ASN A 40 -6.51 -1.17 11.66
C ASN A 40 -5.20 -0.84 12.43
N GLU A 41 -4.54 -1.83 13.04
CA GLU A 41 -3.22 -1.64 13.68
C GLU A 41 -2.18 -1.19 12.66
N LEU A 42 -2.16 -1.82 11.49
CA LEU A 42 -1.27 -1.47 10.38
C LEU A 42 -1.51 -0.04 9.88
N MET A 43 -2.77 0.39 9.75
CA MET A 43 -3.12 1.76 9.39
C MET A 43 -2.62 2.78 10.43
N GLN A 44 -2.77 2.48 11.72
CA GLN A 44 -2.26 3.35 12.80
C GLN A 44 -0.73 3.46 12.77
N ASP A 45 -0.04 2.32 12.66
CA ASP A 45 1.42 2.29 12.58
C ASP A 45 1.93 3.04 11.33
N LEU A 46 1.26 2.88 10.19
CA LEU A 46 1.62 3.59 8.97
C LEU A 46 1.35 5.10 9.08
N SER A 47 0.21 5.51 9.66
CA SER A 47 -0.07 6.94 9.91
C SER A 47 1.02 7.56 10.78
N PHE A 48 1.41 6.89 11.85
CA PHE A 48 2.49 7.35 12.72
C PHE A 48 3.83 7.45 11.98
N ASP A 49 4.18 6.45 11.16
CA ASP A 49 5.39 6.49 10.34
C ASP A 49 5.37 7.66 9.34
N LEU A 50 4.23 7.94 8.70
CA LEU A 50 4.07 9.06 7.75
C LEU A 50 4.16 10.43 8.41
N GLU A 51 3.54 10.62 9.57
CA GLU A 51 3.65 11.85 10.38
C GLU A 51 5.11 12.13 10.78
N ASN A 52 5.90 11.07 10.97
CA ASN A 52 7.33 11.16 11.27
C ASN A 52 8.24 11.10 10.03
N CYS A 53 7.68 11.31 8.82
CA CYS A 53 8.41 11.32 7.54
C CYS A 53 9.16 10.01 7.23
N LYS A 54 8.68 8.85 7.72
CA LYS A 54 9.25 7.52 7.47
C LYS A 54 8.49 6.79 6.37
N PHE A 55 8.88 7.03 5.12
CA PHE A 55 8.16 6.50 3.96
C PHE A 55 8.56 5.07 3.53
N GLY A 56 9.59 4.47 4.14
CA GLY A 56 10.12 3.19 3.67
C GLY A 56 10.81 3.29 2.30
N ALA A 57 10.73 2.24 1.50
CA ALA A 57 11.45 2.14 0.23
C ALA A 57 10.60 2.69 -0.93
N LYS A 58 11.11 3.71 -1.64
CA LYS A 58 10.48 4.21 -2.87
C LYS A 58 10.50 3.12 -3.95
N LEU A 59 9.35 2.89 -4.60
CA LEU A 59 9.20 1.92 -5.68
C LEU A 59 9.16 2.58 -7.06
N HIS A 60 8.31 3.60 -7.18
CA HIS A 60 8.06 4.32 -8.42
C HIS A 60 7.61 5.75 -8.08
N GLN A 61 7.92 6.69 -8.95
CA GLN A 61 7.49 8.09 -8.85
C GLN A 61 7.11 8.53 -10.26
N HIS A 62 5.93 9.12 -10.40
CA HIS A 62 5.46 9.69 -11.66
C HIS A 62 6.42 10.81 -12.13
N GLU A 63 6.49 11.05 -13.43
CA GLU A 63 7.45 12.00 -14.03
C GLU A 63 7.23 13.45 -13.57
N ASN A 64 5.98 13.86 -13.35
CA ASN A 64 5.64 15.18 -12.80
C ASN A 64 6.01 15.33 -11.30
N GLY A 65 6.40 14.25 -10.64
CA GLY A 65 6.83 14.22 -9.26
C GLY A 65 5.71 14.31 -8.22
N THR A 66 4.43 14.32 -8.59
CA THR A 66 3.30 14.53 -7.64
C THR A 66 2.86 13.24 -6.93
N LEU A 67 2.98 12.10 -7.61
CA LEU A 67 2.59 10.79 -7.08
C LEU A 67 3.81 9.88 -6.90
N VAL A 68 3.88 9.24 -5.73
CA VAL A 68 4.98 8.33 -5.38
C VAL A 68 4.46 7.07 -4.71
N ALA A 69 4.84 5.90 -5.22
CA ALA A 69 4.57 4.63 -4.55
C ALA A 69 5.74 4.22 -3.66
N TYR A 70 5.40 3.78 -2.45
CA TYR A 70 6.34 3.31 -1.44
C TYR A 70 6.00 1.89 -0.98
N LYS A 71 7.02 1.21 -0.48
CA LYS A 71 6.94 -0.08 0.20
C LYS A 71 7.45 0.03 1.61
N ILE A 72 6.62 -0.35 2.56
CA ILE A 72 7.01 -0.49 3.96
C ILE A 72 6.81 -1.93 4.46
N ARG A 73 7.61 -2.31 5.46
CA ARG A 73 7.56 -3.64 6.08
C ARG A 73 6.90 -3.52 7.44
N HIS A 74 5.88 -4.32 7.69
CA HIS A 74 5.19 -4.40 8.97
C HIS A 74 5.33 -5.79 9.57
N LYS A 75 5.33 -5.87 10.90
CA LYS A 75 5.52 -7.12 11.65
C LYS A 75 4.20 -7.89 11.69
N ASP A 76 4.24 -9.21 11.81
CA ASP A 76 3.04 -9.99 12.11
C ASP A 76 3.03 -10.31 13.60
N SER A 77 2.38 -9.44 14.38
CA SER A 77 2.25 -9.60 15.83
C SER A 77 1.52 -10.90 16.18
N ASN A 78 0.51 -11.28 15.39
CA ASN A 78 -0.30 -12.48 15.65
C ASN A 78 0.53 -13.77 15.52
N ARG A 79 1.43 -13.81 14.54
CA ARG A 79 2.32 -14.97 14.32
C ARG A 79 3.71 -14.80 14.92
N SER A 80 3.97 -13.73 15.68
CA SER A 80 5.29 -13.39 16.22
C SER A 80 6.40 -13.32 15.15
N ILE A 81 6.08 -12.84 13.94
CA ILE A 81 7.02 -12.72 12.82
C ILE A 81 7.51 -11.27 12.70
N GLY A 82 8.83 -11.08 12.77
CA GLY A 82 9.44 -9.76 12.59
C GLY A 82 9.25 -9.18 11.17
N LYS A 83 9.43 -7.85 11.05
CA LYS A 83 9.25 -7.07 9.80
C LYS A 83 9.95 -7.70 8.58
N SER A 84 11.12 -8.31 8.75
CA SER A 84 11.92 -8.92 7.67
C SER A 84 11.27 -10.11 6.95
N LYS A 85 10.26 -10.75 7.56
CA LYS A 85 9.56 -11.93 7.03
C LYS A 85 8.03 -11.76 6.92
N ALA A 86 7.47 -10.69 7.48
CA ALA A 86 6.02 -10.52 7.62
C ALA A 86 5.33 -9.76 6.45
N TYR A 87 4.49 -8.76 6.74
CA TYR A 87 3.69 -8.00 5.78
C TYR A 87 4.51 -6.97 5.00
N ARG A 88 4.11 -6.74 3.75
CA ARG A 88 4.64 -5.72 2.85
C ARG A 88 3.45 -4.92 2.39
N ILE A 89 3.52 -3.63 2.64
CA ILE A 89 2.47 -2.69 2.36
C ILE A 89 2.97 -1.80 1.25
N ILE A 90 2.22 -1.78 0.17
CA ILE A 90 2.42 -0.88 -0.95
C ILE A 90 1.36 0.20 -0.82
N TYR A 91 1.79 1.44 -0.80
CA TYR A 91 0.90 2.59 -0.66
C TYR A 91 1.39 3.71 -1.56
N ILE A 92 0.45 4.55 -1.98
CA ILE A 92 0.69 5.70 -2.85
C ILE A 92 0.59 6.95 -2.00
N VAL A 93 1.52 7.86 -2.21
CA VAL A 93 1.55 9.19 -1.60
C VAL A 93 1.27 10.20 -2.69
N TYR A 94 0.24 10.99 -2.46
CA TYR A 94 -0.06 12.21 -3.16
C TYR A 94 0.70 13.36 -2.47
N LEU A 95 1.75 13.88 -3.11
CA LEU A 95 2.60 14.91 -2.49
C LEU A 95 1.98 16.31 -2.50
N THR A 96 1.17 16.69 -3.50
CA THR A 96 0.55 18.04 -3.52
C THR A 96 -0.60 18.14 -2.51
N GLU A 97 -1.41 17.10 -2.39
CA GLU A 97 -2.52 17.00 -1.44
C GLU A 97 -2.10 16.53 -0.04
N GLU A 98 -0.85 16.12 0.14
CA GLU A 98 -0.32 15.55 1.38
C GLU A 98 -1.15 14.36 1.90
N ILE A 99 -1.73 13.56 1.01
CA ILE A 99 -2.49 12.35 1.36
C ILE A 99 -1.74 11.09 0.94
N ALA A 100 -2.03 9.99 1.62
CA ALA A 100 -1.59 8.66 1.22
C ALA A 100 -2.71 7.65 1.36
N PHE A 101 -2.65 6.56 0.60
CA PHE A 101 -3.57 5.45 0.76
C PHE A 101 -2.87 4.14 0.42
N ILE A 102 -3.26 3.06 1.12
CA ILE A 102 -2.73 1.73 0.85
C ILE A 102 -3.32 1.24 -0.48
N CYS A 103 -2.50 0.65 -1.35
CA CYS A 103 -2.96 0.07 -2.61
C CYS A 103 -2.92 -1.46 -2.59
N HIS A 104 -1.90 -2.07 -1.96
CA HIS A 104 -1.71 -3.51 -1.97
C HIS A 104 -1.02 -4.01 -0.70
N ILE A 105 -1.42 -5.19 -0.22
CA ILE A 105 -0.80 -5.86 0.92
C ILE A 105 -0.47 -7.31 0.56
N TYR A 106 0.74 -7.75 0.86
CA TYR A 106 1.11 -9.16 0.79
C TYR A 106 1.98 -9.58 1.96
N HIS A 107 2.00 -10.87 2.26
CA HIS A 107 2.84 -11.42 3.31
C HIS A 107 3.99 -12.23 2.70
N LYS A 108 5.18 -12.18 3.29
CA LYS A 108 6.36 -12.80 2.65
C LYS A 108 6.48 -14.30 2.86
N VAL A 109 6.01 -14.83 4.00
CA VAL A 109 6.21 -16.25 4.36
C VAL A 109 4.96 -16.99 4.81
N SER A 110 3.78 -16.36 4.75
CA SER A 110 2.52 -16.88 5.33
C SER A 110 1.33 -16.32 4.55
N GLY A 111 0.13 -16.78 4.89
CA GLY A 111 -1.08 -16.57 4.10
C GLY A 111 -1.15 -17.51 2.91
N LYS A 112 -2.19 -17.34 2.09
CA LYS A 112 -2.51 -18.20 0.94
C LYS A 112 -1.52 -18.05 -0.22
N LYS A 113 -0.97 -16.85 -0.41
CA LYS A 113 -0.08 -16.51 -1.53
C LYS A 113 1.15 -15.73 -1.05
N PRO A 114 2.05 -16.38 -0.28
CA PRO A 114 3.25 -15.71 0.18
C PRO A 114 4.15 -15.35 -1.00
N LYS A 115 4.72 -14.14 -0.99
CA LYS A 115 5.70 -13.72 -2.00
C LYS A 115 6.76 -12.79 -1.41
N SER A 116 7.97 -12.88 -1.91
CA SER A 116 9.10 -12.08 -1.42
C SER A 116 9.04 -10.63 -1.90
N ASP A 117 8.59 -10.42 -3.13
CA ASP A 117 8.52 -9.13 -3.79
C ASP A 117 7.34 -9.07 -4.78
N LEU A 118 7.07 -7.88 -5.30
CA LEU A 118 6.13 -7.71 -6.42
C LEU A 118 6.65 -8.43 -7.67
N SER A 119 5.74 -9.13 -8.36
CA SER A 119 6.00 -9.68 -9.68
C SER A 119 6.18 -8.57 -10.72
N GLN A 120 6.71 -8.90 -11.91
CA GLN A 120 6.86 -7.89 -12.97
C GLN A 120 5.52 -7.30 -13.38
N SER A 121 4.50 -8.14 -13.60
CA SER A 121 3.14 -7.67 -13.92
C SER A 121 2.54 -6.77 -12.84
N GLU A 122 2.81 -7.03 -11.56
CA GLU A 122 2.34 -6.15 -10.48
C GLU A 122 3.07 -4.80 -10.46
N LYS A 123 4.34 -4.76 -10.87
CA LYS A 123 5.07 -3.50 -11.04
C LYS A 123 4.54 -2.72 -12.24
N ASP A 124 4.29 -3.40 -13.36
CA ASP A 124 3.74 -2.79 -14.56
C ASP A 124 2.35 -2.21 -14.28
N ASN A 125 1.51 -2.95 -13.56
CA ASN A 125 0.20 -2.49 -13.10
C ASN A 125 0.30 -1.31 -12.11
N LEU A 126 1.29 -1.31 -11.20
CA LEU A 126 1.51 -0.22 -10.26
C LEU A 126 1.91 1.07 -10.99
N ASN A 127 2.77 0.97 -12.00
CA ASN A 127 3.15 2.11 -12.84
C ASN A 127 1.92 2.65 -13.58
N ALA A 128 1.16 1.77 -14.25
CA ALA A 128 -0.05 2.16 -14.98
C ALA A 128 -1.11 2.80 -14.07
N LEU A 129 -1.26 2.31 -12.83
CA LEU A 129 -2.14 2.92 -11.83
C LEU A 129 -1.67 4.34 -11.49
N ILE A 130 -0.38 4.54 -11.26
CA ILE A 130 0.17 5.86 -10.92
C ILE A 130 -0.01 6.84 -12.07
N ASP A 131 0.25 6.41 -13.31
CA ASP A 131 0.05 7.23 -14.51
C ASP A 131 -1.44 7.61 -14.67
N ALA A 132 -2.35 6.67 -14.47
CA ALA A 132 -3.78 6.92 -14.56
C ALA A 132 -4.30 7.88 -13.48
N LEU A 133 -3.79 7.77 -12.24
CA LEU A 133 -4.13 8.69 -11.17
C LEU A 133 -3.59 10.10 -11.44
N ALA A 134 -2.38 10.22 -12.00
CA ALA A 134 -1.80 11.52 -12.35
C ALA A 134 -2.60 12.25 -13.43
N GLN A 135 -3.17 11.52 -14.39
CA GLN A 135 -3.99 12.08 -15.46
C GLN A 135 -5.38 12.57 -15.01
N GLN A 136 -5.86 12.13 -13.85
CA GLN A 136 -7.17 12.57 -13.32
C GLN A 136 -7.14 13.99 -12.73
N GLU A 137 -5.95 14.58 -12.63
CA GLU A 137 -5.74 15.91 -12.03
C GLU A 137 -5.31 16.99 -13.01
N GLU A 138 -5.00 16.60 -14.25
CA GLU A 138 -4.86 17.52 -15.38
C GLU A 138 -6.24 17.91 -15.94
#